data_AF-V6LMG3-F1
#
_entry.id   AF-V6LMG3-F1
#
_cell.length_a   1.000
_cell.length_b   1.000
_cell.length_c   1.000
_cell.angle_alpha   90.00
_cell.angle_beta   90.00
_cell.angle_gamma   90.00
#
_symmetry.space_group_name_H-M   'P 1'
#
loop_
_entity.id
_entity.type
_entity.pdbx_description
1 polymer ?
#
loop_
_entity_poly.entity_id
_entity_poly.type
_entity_poly.pdbx_seq_one_letter_code
_entity_poly.pdbx_strand_id
1 'polypeptide(L)'
;MQQQKIFSLLKEVSVQGQKIVAQKAALQNQAAELETTKSQFKSVTFQLKKSQILAARSAKTLRNQQTATPESCSLESLERKLDESAELLRSLTDDQVQAKNLKCQKLEVENQNQSEIQNLKIQISEFQRLNFDLTQAAAREDRDFNALRHRCERAEAENCEI
;
A
#
# COMPACT_ATOMS: atom_id res chain seq x y z
N MET A 1 -25.97 -32.21 16.46
CA MET A 1 -25.14 -32.19 15.23
C MET A 1 -25.25 -30.87 14.46
N GLN A 2 -26.45 -30.34 14.13
CA GLN A 2 -26.57 -29.04 13.41
C GLN A 2 -26.08 -27.81 14.21
N GLN A 3 -26.43 -27.69 15.50
CA GLN A 3 -25.96 -26.56 16.34
C GLN A 3 -24.43 -26.47 16.46
N GLN A 4 -23.76 -27.61 16.58
CA GLN A 4 -22.29 -27.66 16.58
C GLN A 4 -21.71 -27.15 15.26
N LYS A 5 -22.37 -27.41 14.13
CA LYS A 5 -21.94 -26.92 12.81
C LYS A 5 -22.10 -25.40 12.69
N ILE A 6 -23.22 -24.84 13.19
CA ILE A 6 -23.45 -23.39 13.23
C ILE A 6 -22.41 -22.70 14.13
N PHE A 7 -22.13 -23.29 15.29
CA PHE A 7 -21.12 -22.76 16.21
C PHE A 7 -19.71 -22.76 15.59
N SER A 8 -19.33 -23.84 14.90
CA SER A 8 -18.06 -23.89 14.16
C SER A 8 -17.97 -22.81 13.09
N LEU A 9 -19.04 -22.63 12.29
CA LEU A 9 -19.11 -21.59 11.25
C LEU A 9 -19.00 -20.17 11.85
N LEU A 10 -19.67 -19.90 12.98
CA LEU A 10 -19.56 -18.63 13.69
C LEU A 10 -18.11 -18.34 14.12
N LYS A 11 -17.41 -19.36 14.63
CA LYS A 11 -16.01 -19.23 15.02
C LYS A 11 -15.11 -18.93 13.82
N GLU A 12 -15.32 -19.61 12.70
CA GLU A 12 -14.57 -19.37 11.46
C GLU A 12 -14.83 -17.98 10.87
N VAL A 13 -16.09 -17.54 10.82
CA VAL A 13 -16.47 -16.17 10.42
C VAL A 13 -15.77 -15.14 11.30
N SER A 14 -15.78 -15.34 12.63
CA SER A 14 -15.12 -14.43 13.57
C SER A 14 -13.60 -14.32 13.32
N VAL A 15 -12.92 -15.45 13.15
CA VAL A 15 -11.48 -15.50 12.87
C VAL A 15 -11.15 -14.80 11.54
N GLN A 16 -11.91 -15.07 10.48
CA GLN A 16 -11.68 -14.44 9.19
C GLN A 16 -11.98 -12.93 9.24
N GLY A 17 -13.01 -12.51 9.96
CA GLY A 17 -13.30 -11.09 10.19
C GLY A 17 -12.14 -10.36 10.88
N GLN A 18 -11.55 -10.97 11.91
CA GLN A 18 -10.39 -10.40 12.62
C GLN A 18 -9.17 -10.28 11.70
N LYS A 19 -8.88 -11.29 10.87
CA LYS A 19 -7.79 -11.25 9.89
C LYS A 19 -7.95 -10.10 8.89
N ILE A 20 -9.15 -9.91 8.34
CA ILE A 20 -9.46 -8.83 7.41
C ILE A 20 -9.25 -7.45 8.07
N VAL A 21 -9.71 -7.28 9.32
CA VAL A 21 -9.54 -6.01 10.06
C VAL A 21 -8.07 -5.72 10.32
N ALA A 22 -7.29 -6.70 10.77
CA ALA A 22 -5.86 -6.53 11.02
C ALA A 22 -5.10 -6.17 9.74
N GLN A 23 -5.38 -6.86 8.63
CA GLN A 23 -4.74 -6.60 7.35
C GLN A 23 -5.16 -5.26 6.74
N LYS A 24 -6.41 -4.82 6.94
CA LYS A 24 -6.84 -3.46 6.59
C LYS A 24 -6.04 -2.39 7.33
N ALA A 25 -5.79 -2.58 8.62
CA ALA A 25 -4.99 -1.64 9.42
C ALA A 25 -3.53 -1.60 8.94
N ALA A 26 -2.94 -2.75 8.60
CA ALA A 26 -1.60 -2.83 8.03
C ALA A 26 -1.48 -2.03 6.71
N LEU A 27 -2.42 -2.23 5.78
CA LEU A 27 -2.49 -1.47 4.52
C LEU A 27 -2.64 0.05 4.74
N GLN A 28 -3.40 0.47 5.75
CA GLN A 28 -3.53 1.89 6.09
C GLN A 28 -2.20 2.50 6.52
N ASN A 29 -1.40 1.76 7.31
CA ASN A 29 -0.07 2.20 7.71
C ASN A 29 0.89 2.28 6.52
N GLN A 30 0.90 1.27 5.64
CA GLN A 30 1.73 1.26 4.43
C GLN A 30 1.35 2.38 3.45
N ALA A 31 0.07 2.75 3.36
CA ALA A 31 -0.37 3.88 2.55
C ALA A 31 0.22 5.22 3.04
N ALA A 32 0.35 5.41 4.35
CA ALA A 32 0.98 6.60 4.92
C ALA A 32 2.50 6.65 4.63
N GLU A 33 3.18 5.50 4.68
CA GLU A 33 4.60 5.39 4.32
C GLU A 33 4.83 5.68 2.83
N LEU A 34 3.94 5.19 1.96
CA LEU A 34 3.99 5.45 0.52
C LEU A 34 3.85 6.95 0.21
N GLU A 35 2.93 7.65 0.85
CA GLU A 35 2.76 9.10 0.64
C GLU A 35 3.98 9.89 1.12
N THR A 36 4.59 9.48 2.23
CA THR A 36 5.85 10.07 2.72
C THR A 36 6.97 9.91 1.69
N THR A 37 7.14 8.68 1.16
CA THR A 37 8.17 8.36 0.14
C THR A 37 7.92 9.13 -1.16
N LYS A 38 6.66 9.27 -1.62
CA LYS A 38 6.31 10.07 -2.80
C LYS A 38 6.66 11.55 -2.61
N SER A 39 6.41 12.10 -1.43
CA SER A 39 6.75 13.49 -1.10
C SER A 39 8.27 13.71 -1.15
N GLN A 40 9.03 12.82 -0.52
CA GLN A 40 10.50 12.84 -0.55
C GLN A 40 11.03 12.75 -1.98
N PHE A 41 10.50 11.82 -2.79
CA PHE A 41 10.88 11.65 -4.18
C PHE A 41 10.64 12.92 -5.01
N LYS A 42 9.50 13.59 -4.84
CA LYS A 42 9.20 14.88 -5.50
C LYS A 42 10.21 15.95 -5.12
N SER A 43 10.55 16.05 -3.82
CA SER A 43 11.52 17.02 -3.30
C SER A 43 12.91 16.81 -3.91
N VAL A 44 13.44 15.58 -3.85
CA VAL A 44 14.75 15.24 -4.41
C VAL A 44 14.78 15.45 -5.91
N THR A 45 13.72 15.05 -6.63
CA THR A 45 13.61 15.29 -8.08
C THR A 45 13.62 16.78 -8.42
N PHE A 46 12.99 17.61 -7.59
CA PHE A 46 13.00 19.06 -7.76
C PHE A 46 14.40 19.65 -7.55
N GLN A 47 15.09 19.26 -6.47
CA GLN A 47 16.47 19.70 -6.22
C GLN A 47 17.40 19.26 -7.35
N LEU A 48 17.29 18.01 -7.79
CA LEU A 48 18.07 17.49 -8.91
C LEU A 48 17.91 18.35 -10.17
N LYS A 49 16.66 18.70 -10.54
CA LYS A 49 16.40 19.57 -11.69
C LYS A 49 17.03 20.96 -11.52
N LYS A 50 16.95 21.52 -10.31
CA LYS A 50 17.57 22.81 -10.00
C LYS A 50 19.10 22.74 -10.14
N SER A 51 19.73 21.72 -9.57
CA SER A 51 21.17 21.47 -9.67
C SER A 51 21.62 21.27 -11.13
N GLN A 52 20.83 20.56 -11.94
CA GLN A 52 21.11 20.38 -13.37
C GLN A 52 21.10 21.70 -14.14
N ILE A 53 20.14 22.57 -13.84
CA ILE A 53 20.07 23.91 -14.43
C ILE A 53 21.29 24.75 -14.03
N LEU A 54 21.68 24.70 -12.75
CA LEU A 54 22.85 25.43 -12.26
C LEU A 54 24.14 24.91 -12.94
N ALA A 55 24.28 23.60 -13.09
CA ALA A 55 25.43 22.99 -13.76
C ALA A 55 25.51 23.39 -15.23
N ALA A 56 24.37 23.35 -15.94
CA ALA A 56 24.31 23.80 -17.33
C ALA A 56 24.68 25.29 -17.48
N ARG A 57 24.25 26.14 -16.54
CA ARG A 57 24.61 27.57 -16.53
C ARG A 57 26.10 27.79 -16.24
N SER A 58 26.65 27.10 -15.25
CA SER A 58 28.08 27.19 -14.91
C SER A 58 28.95 26.74 -16.09
N ALA A 59 28.63 25.59 -16.69
CA ALA A 59 29.32 25.08 -17.88
C ALA A 59 29.25 26.07 -19.06
N LYS A 60 28.11 26.73 -19.29
CA LYS A 60 27.98 27.76 -20.32
C LYS A 60 28.86 28.98 -20.05
N THR A 61 28.89 29.46 -18.80
CA THR A 61 29.73 30.59 -18.39
C THR A 61 31.21 30.28 -18.58
N LEU A 62 31.66 29.10 -18.14
CA LEU A 62 33.03 28.61 -18.34
C LEU A 62 33.39 28.56 -19.83
N ARG A 63 32.53 27.97 -20.66
CA ARG A 63 32.73 27.91 -22.11
C ARG A 63 32.85 29.29 -22.74
N ASN A 64 31.98 30.23 -22.37
CA ASN A 64 32.02 31.60 -22.88
C ASN A 64 33.32 32.33 -22.50
N GLN A 65 33.81 32.12 -21.27
CA GLN A 65 35.08 32.68 -20.78
C GLN A 65 36.30 32.06 -21.47
N GLN A 66 36.25 30.79 -21.83
CA GLN A 66 37.31 30.17 -22.65
C GLN A 66 37.37 30.74 -24.07
N THR A 67 36.21 31.13 -24.63
CA THR A 67 36.14 31.70 -26.00
C THR A 67 36.42 33.20 -26.09
N ALA A 68 36.27 33.95 -24.99
CA ALA A 68 36.62 35.36 -24.92
C ALA A 68 38.07 35.51 -24.44
N THR A 69 38.98 35.95 -25.33
CA THR A 69 40.40 36.28 -25.10
C THR A 69 41.06 35.73 -23.81
N PRO A 70 41.93 34.70 -23.91
CA PRO A 70 42.45 33.92 -22.77
C PRO A 70 43.34 34.70 -21.80
N GLU A 71 43.76 35.93 -22.13
CA GLU A 71 44.66 36.75 -21.31
C GLU A 71 44.02 37.30 -20.02
N SER A 72 42.72 37.03 -19.78
CA SER A 72 41.97 37.58 -18.63
C SER A 72 41.59 36.59 -17.52
N CYS A 73 41.80 35.28 -17.71
CA CYS A 73 41.50 34.28 -16.67
C CYS A 73 42.80 33.80 -16.01
N SER A 74 42.99 34.16 -14.72
CA SER A 74 44.09 33.61 -13.93
C SER A 74 43.91 32.11 -13.73
N LEU A 75 45.03 31.40 -13.60
CA LEU A 75 45.07 29.94 -13.37
C LEU A 75 44.27 29.55 -12.10
N GLU A 76 44.43 30.32 -11.02
CA GLU A 76 43.64 30.19 -9.78
C GLU A 76 42.12 30.37 -10.00
N SER A 77 41.70 31.23 -10.94
CA SER A 77 40.27 31.37 -11.26
C SER A 77 39.72 30.15 -12.01
N LEU A 78 40.56 29.46 -12.79
CA LEU A 78 40.16 28.25 -13.52
C LEU A 78 40.10 27.05 -12.58
N GLU A 79 41.08 26.90 -11.69
CA GLU A 79 41.12 25.85 -10.67
C GLU A 79 39.90 25.93 -9.74
N ARG A 80 39.59 27.11 -9.20
CA ARG A 80 38.40 27.31 -8.36
C ARG A 80 37.09 26.95 -9.08
N LYS A 81 36.93 27.31 -10.35
CA LYS A 81 35.72 26.96 -11.12
C LYS A 81 35.66 25.47 -11.44
N LEU A 82 36.81 24.81 -11.62
CA LEU A 82 36.89 23.37 -11.79
C LEU A 82 36.44 22.67 -10.49
N ASP A 83 36.89 23.15 -9.33
CA ASP A 83 36.48 22.63 -8.01
C ASP A 83 34.97 22.83 -7.79
N GLU A 84 34.44 24.03 -8.03
CA GLU A 84 33.00 24.31 -7.96
C GLU A 84 32.19 23.39 -8.89
N SER A 85 32.69 23.13 -10.10
CA SER A 85 32.06 22.21 -11.03
C SER A 85 32.13 20.75 -10.56
N ALA A 86 33.24 20.34 -9.95
CA ALA A 86 33.41 19.00 -9.40
C ALA A 86 32.49 18.76 -8.21
N GLU A 87 32.33 19.73 -7.32
CA GLU A 87 31.39 19.70 -6.20
C GLU A 87 29.95 19.58 -6.68
N LEU A 88 29.58 20.37 -7.70
CA LEU A 88 28.24 20.33 -8.27
C LEU A 88 27.93 18.99 -8.96
N LEU A 89 28.91 18.40 -9.66
CA LEU A 89 28.78 17.05 -10.23
C LEU A 89 28.62 15.97 -9.17
N ARG A 90 29.31 16.11 -8.02
CA ARG A 90 29.16 15.20 -6.89
C ARG A 90 27.75 15.29 -6.29
N SER A 91 27.28 16.51 -6.00
CA SER A 91 25.92 16.77 -5.53
C SER A 91 24.85 16.24 -6.50
N LEU A 92 25.05 16.42 -7.80
CA LEU A 92 24.15 15.85 -8.83
C LEU A 92 24.12 14.33 -8.81
N THR A 93 25.26 13.69 -8.58
CA THR A 93 25.36 12.23 -8.51
C THR A 93 24.62 11.72 -7.28
N ASP A 94 24.82 12.37 -6.13
CA ASP A 94 24.15 12.02 -4.88
C ASP A 94 22.62 12.17 -4.99
N ASP A 95 22.14 13.30 -5.55
CA ASP A 95 20.72 13.54 -5.81
C ASP A 95 20.13 12.47 -6.76
N GLN A 96 20.87 12.07 -7.80
CA GLN A 96 20.43 11.01 -8.73
C GLN A 96 20.34 9.65 -8.04
N VAL A 97 21.32 9.31 -7.21
CA VAL A 97 21.32 8.06 -6.44
C VAL A 97 20.15 8.06 -5.47
N GLN A 98 19.93 9.15 -4.73
CA GLN A 98 18.80 9.28 -3.81
C GLN A 98 17.46 9.18 -4.54
N ALA A 99 17.29 9.83 -5.69
CA ALA A 99 16.07 9.73 -6.49
C ALA A 99 15.81 8.29 -6.96
N LYS A 100 16.85 7.55 -7.38
CA LYS A 100 16.74 6.14 -7.76
C LYS A 100 16.34 5.26 -6.57
N ASN A 101 16.98 5.45 -5.41
CA ASN A 101 16.67 4.70 -4.19
C ASN A 101 15.22 4.93 -3.76
N LEU A 102 14.76 6.18 -3.73
CA LEU A 102 13.37 6.52 -3.41
C LEU A 102 12.38 5.96 -4.44
N LYS A 103 12.76 5.89 -5.72
CA LYS A 103 11.94 5.25 -6.76
C LYS A 103 11.81 3.75 -6.52
N CYS A 104 12.89 3.06 -6.16
CA CYS A 104 12.87 1.64 -5.83
C CYS A 104 11.99 1.38 -4.61
N GLN A 105 12.20 2.12 -3.51
CA GLN A 105 11.39 2.00 -2.29
C GLN A 105 9.91 2.23 -2.57
N LYS A 106 9.58 3.25 -3.36
CA LYS A 106 8.20 3.52 -3.77
C LYS A 106 7.57 2.31 -4.50
N LEU A 107 8.29 1.73 -5.46
CA LEU A 107 7.82 0.58 -6.22
C LEU A 107 7.69 -0.69 -5.36
N GLU A 108 8.59 -0.89 -4.41
CA GLU A 108 8.53 -1.99 -3.45
C GLU A 108 7.26 -1.91 -2.60
N VAL A 109 6.97 -0.74 -2.02
CA VAL A 109 5.75 -0.51 -1.24
C VAL A 109 4.49 -0.65 -2.11
N GLU A 110 4.50 -0.13 -3.35
CA GLU A 110 3.36 -0.30 -4.27
C GLU A 110 3.09 -1.78 -4.61
N ASN A 111 4.15 -2.56 -4.86
CA ASN A 111 4.02 -4.00 -5.11
C ASN A 111 3.54 -4.78 -3.89
N GLN A 112 4.06 -4.46 -2.69
CA GLN A 112 3.61 -5.06 -1.43
C GLN A 112 2.12 -4.77 -1.19
N ASN A 113 1.69 -3.52 -1.34
CA ASN A 113 0.28 -3.12 -1.22
C ASN A 113 -0.60 -3.89 -2.22
N GLN A 114 -0.13 -4.06 -3.46
CA GLN A 114 -0.90 -4.79 -4.48
C GLN A 114 -1.09 -6.27 -4.11
N SER A 115 -0.05 -6.92 -3.58
CA SER A 115 -0.12 -8.30 -3.09
C SER A 115 -1.08 -8.41 -1.89
N GLU A 116 -0.99 -7.49 -0.94
CA GLU A 116 -1.88 -7.46 0.23
C GLU A 116 -3.35 -7.23 -0.16
N ILE A 117 -3.62 -6.37 -1.13
CA ILE A 117 -4.97 -6.16 -1.66
C ILE A 117 -5.52 -7.43 -2.32
N GLN A 118 -4.70 -8.18 -3.07
CA GLN A 118 -5.10 -9.46 -3.64
C GLN A 118 -5.46 -10.47 -2.56
N ASN A 119 -4.63 -10.56 -1.52
CA ASN A 119 -4.89 -11.43 -0.36
C ASN A 119 -6.19 -11.04 0.38
N LEU A 120 -6.42 -9.74 0.58
CA LEU A 120 -7.68 -9.26 1.16
C LEU A 120 -8.90 -9.62 0.32
N LYS A 121 -8.81 -9.53 -1.01
CA LYS A 121 -9.91 -9.94 -1.90
C LYS A 121 -10.26 -11.41 -1.70
N ILE A 122 -9.24 -12.27 -1.62
CA ILE A 122 -9.43 -13.71 -1.35
C ILE A 122 -10.12 -13.91 0.00
N GLN A 123 -9.60 -13.29 1.07
CA GLN A 123 -10.19 -13.39 2.41
C GLN A 123 -11.63 -12.88 2.49
N ILE A 124 -11.95 -11.77 1.79
CA ILE A 124 -13.32 -11.24 1.72
C ILE A 124 -14.24 -12.24 1.02
N SER A 125 -13.80 -12.86 -0.07
CA SER A 125 -14.58 -13.90 -0.75
C SER A 125 -14.80 -15.13 0.14
N GLU A 126 -13.78 -15.57 0.88
CA GLU A 126 -13.92 -16.64 1.87
C GLU A 126 -14.90 -16.27 2.98
N PHE A 127 -14.80 -15.06 3.52
CA PHE A 127 -15.70 -14.55 4.56
C PHE A 127 -17.15 -14.48 4.07
N GLN A 128 -17.38 -13.99 2.85
CA GLN A 128 -18.71 -13.95 2.23
C GLN A 128 -19.30 -15.35 2.07
N ARG A 129 -18.48 -16.32 1.65
CA ARG A 129 -18.90 -17.72 1.54
C ARG A 129 -19.27 -18.32 2.91
N LEU A 130 -18.43 -18.13 3.93
CA LEU A 130 -18.70 -18.62 5.29
C LEU A 130 -19.98 -18.01 5.86
N ASN A 131 -20.19 -16.71 5.63
CA ASN A 131 -21.39 -16.02 6.08
C ASN A 131 -22.66 -16.52 5.37
N PHE A 132 -22.56 -16.82 4.08
CA PHE A 132 -23.64 -17.45 3.32
C PHE A 132 -23.97 -18.86 3.86
N ASP A 133 -22.96 -19.69 4.10
CA ASP A 133 -23.12 -21.03 4.66
C ASP A 133 -23.74 -20.99 6.06
N LEU A 134 -23.33 -20.03 6.88
CA LEU A 134 -23.90 -19.77 8.21
C LEU A 134 -25.37 -19.37 8.11
N THR A 135 -25.71 -18.45 7.20
CA THR A 135 -27.08 -17.99 6.98
C THR A 135 -27.98 -19.14 6.55
N GLN A 136 -27.50 -20.01 5.65
CA GLN A 136 -28.24 -21.21 5.26
C GLN A 136 -28.43 -22.19 6.42
N ALA A 137 -27.41 -22.40 7.23
CA ALA A 137 -27.49 -23.31 8.37
C ALA A 137 -28.51 -22.83 9.40
N ALA A 138 -28.49 -21.53 9.74
CA ALA A 138 -29.46 -20.91 10.63
C ALA A 138 -30.90 -21.02 10.08
N ALA A 139 -31.10 -20.76 8.78
CA ALA A 139 -32.41 -20.87 8.14
C ALA A 139 -32.93 -22.31 8.05
N ARG A 140 -32.07 -23.33 8.12
CA ARG A 140 -32.49 -24.74 8.21
C ARG A 140 -32.92 -25.08 9.63
N GLU A 141 -32.16 -24.65 10.63
CA GLU A 141 -32.49 -24.87 12.04
C GLU A 141 -33.83 -24.22 12.41
N ASP A 142 -34.09 -23.00 11.95
CA ASP A 142 -35.38 -22.32 12.17
C ASP A 142 -36.56 -23.06 11.51
N ARG A 143 -36.36 -23.60 10.30
CA ARG A 143 -37.38 -24.44 9.63
C ARG A 143 -37.63 -25.74 10.38
N ASP A 144 -36.58 -26.42 10.82
CA ASP A 144 -36.68 -27.67 11.58
C ASP A 144 -37.40 -27.42 12.93
N PHE A 145 -37.11 -26.30 13.60
CA PHE A 145 -37.78 -25.88 14.83
C PHE A 145 -39.26 -25.59 14.61
N ASN A 146 -39.60 -24.79 13.60
CA ASN A 146 -41.00 -24.48 13.27
C ASN A 146 -41.80 -25.73 12.87
N ALA A 147 -41.19 -26.67 12.15
CA ALA A 147 -41.82 -27.95 11.80
C ALA A 147 -42.05 -28.84 13.02
N LEU A 148 -41.15 -28.82 14.01
CA LEU A 148 -41.35 -29.51 15.27
C LEU A 148 -42.49 -28.86 16.07
N ARG A 149 -42.50 -27.53 16.18
CA ARG A 149 -43.56 -26.78 16.87
C ARG A 149 -44.95 -27.12 16.30
N HIS A 150 -45.11 -27.10 14.99
CA HIS A 150 -46.38 -27.47 14.34
C HIS A 150 -46.78 -28.93 14.49
N ARG A 151 -45.83 -29.84 14.76
CA ARG A 151 -46.15 -31.23 15.10
C ARG A 151 -46.61 -31.35 16.55
N CYS A 152 -45.98 -30.62 17.48
CA CYS A 152 -46.39 -30.56 18.87
C CYS A 152 -47.79 -29.94 19.02
N GLU A 153 -48.04 -28.78 18.38
CA GLU A 153 -49.36 -28.11 18.38
C GLU A 153 -50.48 -29.04 17.88
N ARG A 154 -50.21 -29.85 16.85
CA ARG A 154 -51.18 -30.84 16.34
C ARG A 154 -51.42 -31.99 17.33
N ALA A 155 -50.36 -32.55 17.90
CA ALA A 155 -50.48 -33.63 18.89
C ALA A 155 -51.19 -33.18 20.18
N GLU A 156 -51.04 -31.91 20.58
CA GLU A 156 -51.76 -31.32 21.70
C GLU A 156 -53.25 -31.13 21.39
N ALA A 157 -53.58 -30.70 20.18
CA ALA A 157 -54.98 -30.58 19.74
C ALA A 157 -55.67 -31.95 19.69
N GLU A 158 -55.00 -32.97 19.14
CA GLU A 158 -55.53 -34.34 19.03
C GLU A 158 -55.72 -35.01 20.41
N ASN A 159 -54.92 -34.67 21.43
CA ASN A 159 -55.06 -35.20 22.79
C ASN A 159 -56.15 -34.50 23.63
N CYS A 160 -56.62 -33.31 23.24
CA CYS A 160 -57.69 -32.61 23.95
C CYS A 160 -59.10 -33.08 23.54
N GLU A 161 -59.21 -33.96 22.54
CA GLU A 161 -60.49 -34.49 22.03
C GLU A 161 -60.89 -35.86 22.63
N ILE A 162 -60.22 -36.31 23.70
CA ILE A 162 -60.54 -37.53 24.48
C ILE A 162 -60.98 -37.14 25.90
#